data_AF-A0A4V6A4P9-F1
#
_entry.id   AF-A0A4V6A4P9-F1
#
_cell.length_a   1.000
_cell.length_b   1.000
_cell.length_c   1.000
_cell.angle_alpha   90.00
_cell.angle_beta   90.00
_cell.angle_gamma   90.00
#
_symmetry.space_group_name_H-M   'P 1'
#
loop_
_entity.id
_entity.type
_entity.pdbx_description
1 polymer ?
#
loop_
_entity_poly.entity_id
_entity_poly.type
_entity_poly.pdbx_seq_one_letter_code
_entity_poly.pdbx_strand_id
1 'polypeptide(L)'
;MESMNFKTEWEQIEVGLDKILYHKNLSIQEYMAMYSKVYAFVKDTNKDEEPSADEIIGEGNGRIVYKALEACLKNFLRDSFQKIHDIREEDSQLRSYANLWRNFEFSSKVTDGLFRYLNRHWISRMIEEQKEVGEIFEVQTFCMVAWKQVLFGEREDGRKLDIAKISMELLNRDRDSEQGVDLDLLRQVANSCVAMGVEYKKEETILIQSAFGQESDEDENGIKLSEREQLKTYEEHFERPLLEWTYDYYRKESTTLRAEFKIVDYMKRTKARIEEEVERSSRFFYHKLTNKRIQAKVEEAFIVDHLDLFKSEFMKLLKTEGYEELNMMYDLCVIVSKANEELKNYFCEYVTEKGLEAMAQIPETQQNDPKIYVTVVLKFYSDYYDVVDRAFKSDNGFRSFFEKACRHVVNNNCITKKFPRFSKSAELLARYVDMMLRKGGNKDNEDIETVFDRVMSVFVLIEDKDNYQKYYNKFLARRLLADLSVNDDSENGMISRMKQACGHDYTHVAVKMYTDIEGSKQLTSAFKEKPRDPSTSTSKSSAPFRGQ
;
A
#
# COMPACT_ATOMS: atom_id res chain seq x y z
N MET A 1 -45.22 27.18 -47.20
CA MET A 1 -45.36 28.40 -46.36
C MET A 1 -44.97 28.14 -44.90
N GLU A 2 -44.76 26.88 -44.48
CA GLU A 2 -44.46 26.48 -43.09
C GLU A 2 -42.97 26.59 -42.68
N SER A 3 -42.02 26.60 -43.61
CA SER A 3 -40.58 26.74 -43.30
C SER A 3 -40.16 28.13 -42.83
N MET A 4 -40.97 29.17 -43.09
CA MET A 4 -40.71 30.53 -42.62
C MET A 4 -41.13 30.74 -41.16
N ASN A 5 -42.11 29.98 -40.65
CA ASN A 5 -42.59 30.17 -39.29
C ASN A 5 -41.63 29.58 -38.25
N PHE A 6 -41.07 28.39 -38.53
CA PHE A 6 -40.04 27.80 -37.67
C PHE A 6 -38.81 28.69 -37.52
N LYS A 7 -38.28 29.25 -38.62
CA LYS A 7 -37.07 30.08 -38.57
C LYS A 7 -37.28 31.37 -37.77
N THR A 8 -38.40 32.05 -37.97
CA THR A 8 -38.72 33.32 -37.30
C THR A 8 -39.02 33.13 -35.81
N GLU A 9 -39.72 32.05 -35.44
CA GLU A 9 -40.00 31.74 -34.05
C GLU A 9 -38.79 31.11 -33.34
N TRP A 10 -37.94 30.35 -34.04
CA TRP A 10 -36.67 29.85 -33.54
C TRP A 10 -35.69 30.98 -33.26
N GLU A 11 -35.59 32.00 -34.12
CA GLU A 11 -34.78 33.20 -33.86
C GLU A 11 -35.16 33.87 -32.52
N GLN A 12 -36.43 33.86 -32.14
CA GLN A 12 -36.88 34.39 -30.85
C GLN A 12 -36.53 33.46 -29.67
N ILE A 13 -36.54 32.15 -29.89
CA ILE A 13 -36.08 31.15 -28.91
C ILE A 13 -34.55 31.25 -28.75
N GLU A 14 -33.81 31.41 -29.85
CA GLU A 14 -32.35 31.56 -29.90
C GLU A 14 -31.88 32.81 -29.16
N VAL A 15 -32.53 33.96 -29.35
CA VAL A 15 -32.23 35.19 -28.59
C VAL A 15 -32.44 34.99 -27.09
N GLY A 16 -33.45 34.22 -26.69
CA GLY A 16 -33.69 33.91 -25.28
C GLY A 16 -32.76 32.83 -24.73
N LEU A 17 -32.37 31.85 -25.54
CA LEU A 17 -31.33 30.87 -25.23
C LEU A 17 -29.97 31.56 -25.04
N ASP A 18 -29.61 32.50 -25.90
CA ASP A 18 -28.42 33.34 -25.74
C ASP A 18 -28.47 34.11 -24.42
N LYS A 19 -29.62 34.68 -24.04
CA LYS A 19 -29.76 35.32 -22.72
C LYS A 19 -29.47 34.33 -21.59
N ILE A 20 -29.96 33.09 -21.70
CA ILE A 20 -29.72 32.03 -20.69
C ILE A 20 -28.24 31.61 -20.67
N LEU A 21 -27.63 31.34 -21.84
CA LEU A 21 -26.26 30.87 -21.97
C LEU A 21 -25.23 31.95 -21.57
N TYR A 22 -25.48 33.23 -21.89
CA TYR A 22 -24.67 34.36 -21.45
C TYR A 22 -25.01 34.85 -20.03
N HIS A 23 -25.89 34.14 -19.29
CA HIS A 23 -26.27 34.48 -17.92
C HIS A 23 -26.81 35.92 -17.75
N LYS A 24 -27.59 36.38 -18.73
CA LYS A 24 -28.28 37.68 -18.72
C LYS A 24 -29.64 37.54 -18.02
N ASN A 25 -30.14 38.65 -17.45
CA ASN A 25 -31.44 38.68 -16.80
C ASN A 25 -32.56 38.29 -17.78
N LEU A 26 -33.38 37.33 -17.37
CA LEU A 26 -34.55 36.85 -18.09
C LEU A 26 -35.78 36.96 -17.18
N SER A 27 -36.86 37.54 -17.69
CA SER A 27 -38.12 37.58 -16.94
C SER A 27 -38.83 36.23 -16.97
N ILE A 28 -39.63 35.95 -15.94
CA ILE A 28 -40.47 34.73 -15.88
C ILE A 28 -41.43 34.69 -17.08
N GLN A 29 -41.92 35.84 -17.54
CA GLN A 29 -42.82 35.94 -18.70
C GLN A 29 -42.11 35.55 -20.00
N GLU A 30 -40.87 36.00 -20.23
CA GLU A 30 -40.07 35.58 -21.38
C GLU A 30 -39.76 34.08 -21.32
N TYR A 31 -39.42 33.55 -20.15
CA TYR A 31 -39.17 32.12 -19.95
C TYR A 31 -40.40 31.26 -20.27
N MET A 32 -41.57 31.64 -19.75
CA MET A 32 -42.82 30.92 -20.01
C MET A 32 -43.28 31.03 -21.47
N ALA A 33 -43.03 32.17 -22.12
CA ALA A 33 -43.31 32.34 -23.53
C ALA A 33 -42.43 31.42 -24.40
N MET A 34 -41.14 31.30 -24.08
CA MET A 34 -40.24 30.37 -24.76
C MET A 34 -40.65 28.92 -24.51
N TYR A 35 -40.95 28.54 -23.26
CA TYR A 35 -41.40 27.18 -22.94
C TYR A 35 -42.68 26.82 -23.71
N SER A 36 -43.63 27.75 -23.80
CA SER A 36 -44.88 27.55 -24.55
C SER A 36 -44.64 27.41 -26.05
N LYS A 37 -43.67 28.13 -26.62
CA LYS A 37 -43.26 27.97 -28.03
C LYS A 37 -42.57 26.64 -28.29
N VAL A 38 -41.62 26.24 -27.43
CA VAL A 38 -40.98 24.92 -27.51
C VAL A 38 -42.02 23.81 -27.38
N TYR A 39 -43.00 23.96 -26.48
CA TYR A 39 -44.13 23.05 -26.35
C TYR A 39 -44.99 23.00 -27.62
N ALA A 40 -45.33 24.15 -28.21
CA ALA A 40 -46.10 24.21 -29.45
C ALA A 40 -45.37 23.53 -30.62
N PHE A 41 -44.06 23.79 -30.78
CA PHE A 41 -43.25 23.16 -31.82
C PHE A 41 -43.15 21.65 -31.70
N VAL A 42 -42.98 21.14 -30.48
CA VAL A 42 -42.86 19.69 -30.24
C VAL A 42 -44.24 19.00 -30.31
N LYS A 43 -45.34 19.75 -30.10
CA LYS A 43 -46.71 19.25 -30.13
C LYS A 43 -47.39 19.35 -31.50
N ASP A 44 -46.99 20.26 -32.37
CA ASP A 44 -47.50 20.35 -33.74
C ASP A 44 -47.00 19.16 -34.57
N THR A 45 -47.70 18.05 -34.42
CA THR A 45 -47.92 17.06 -35.48
C THR A 45 -49.13 17.53 -36.27
N ASN A 46 -48.94 17.78 -37.57
CA ASN A 46 -49.98 18.18 -38.53
C ASN A 46 -51.36 17.59 -38.18
N LYS A 47 -52.33 18.46 -37.95
CA LYS A 47 -53.67 18.10 -37.47
C LYS A 47 -54.66 17.70 -38.57
N ASP A 48 -54.23 17.68 -39.82
CA ASP A 48 -55.13 17.50 -40.96
C ASP A 48 -54.67 16.32 -41.85
N GLU A 49 -54.82 15.08 -41.35
CA GLU A 49 -55.18 13.85 -42.09
C GLU A 49 -55.12 12.64 -41.13
N GLU A 50 -55.94 11.60 -41.37
CA GLU A 50 -56.10 10.44 -40.46
C GLU A 50 -54.77 9.68 -40.23
N PRO A 51 -54.50 9.19 -39.00
CA PRO A 51 -53.19 8.64 -38.65
C PRO A 51 -52.95 7.27 -39.30
N SER A 52 -52.08 7.22 -40.30
CA SER A 52 -51.47 5.98 -40.78
C SER A 52 -50.39 5.49 -39.81
N ALA A 53 -50.34 4.18 -39.56
CA ALA A 53 -49.37 3.56 -38.65
C ALA A 53 -47.90 3.74 -39.07
N ASP A 54 -47.64 4.14 -40.33
CA ASP A 54 -46.29 4.43 -40.85
C ASP A 54 -45.91 5.93 -40.82
N GLU A 55 -46.84 6.85 -40.53
CA GLU A 55 -46.53 8.25 -40.18
C GLU A 55 -46.11 8.42 -38.70
N ILE A 56 -46.08 7.32 -37.97
CA ILE A 56 -45.55 7.20 -36.61
C ILE A 56 -44.00 7.17 -36.61
N ILE A 57 -43.39 7.15 -37.79
CA ILE A 57 -41.94 7.16 -38.02
C ILE A 57 -41.40 8.62 -38.06
N GLY A 58 -40.97 9.12 -36.90
CA GLY A 58 -39.65 9.76 -36.76
C GLY A 58 -39.26 11.04 -37.51
N GLU A 59 -40.14 11.79 -38.18
CA GLU A 59 -39.76 13.06 -38.86
C GLU A 59 -40.41 14.33 -38.25
N GLY A 60 -40.87 14.27 -37.00
CA GLY A 60 -41.46 15.42 -36.33
C GLY A 60 -40.43 16.49 -35.89
N ASN A 61 -40.86 17.75 -35.87
CA ASN A 61 -40.14 18.98 -35.50
C ASN A 61 -39.16 18.89 -34.29
N GLY A 62 -39.29 17.88 -33.42
CA GLY A 62 -38.35 17.58 -32.33
C GLY A 62 -36.89 17.37 -32.78
N ARG A 63 -36.64 16.67 -33.91
CA ARG A 63 -35.27 16.49 -34.43
C ARG A 63 -34.66 17.80 -34.92
N ILE A 64 -35.49 18.67 -35.52
CA ILE A 64 -35.09 19.99 -36.01
C ILE A 64 -34.73 20.89 -34.82
N VAL A 65 -35.57 20.89 -33.78
CA VAL A 65 -35.31 21.61 -32.52
C VAL A 65 -34.04 21.11 -31.82
N TYR A 66 -33.81 19.81 -31.79
CA TYR A 66 -32.59 19.23 -31.19
C TYR A 66 -31.32 19.63 -31.96
N LYS A 67 -31.32 19.51 -33.29
CA LYS A 67 -30.19 19.93 -34.14
C LYS A 67 -29.96 21.45 -34.10
N ALA A 68 -31.01 22.24 -33.99
CA ALA A 68 -30.89 23.69 -33.87
C ALA A 68 -30.33 24.10 -32.49
N LEU A 69 -30.73 23.41 -31.43
CA LEU A 69 -30.13 23.57 -30.09
C LEU A 69 -28.65 23.15 -30.10
N GLU A 70 -28.32 22.05 -30.77
CA GLU A 70 -26.93 21.61 -30.97
C GLU A 70 -26.07 22.68 -31.64
N ALA A 71 -26.54 23.26 -32.74
CA ALA A 71 -25.82 24.30 -33.46
C ALA A 71 -25.61 25.55 -32.57
N CYS A 72 -26.66 26.00 -31.87
CA CYS A 72 -26.60 27.14 -30.97
C CYS A 72 -25.58 26.92 -29.83
N LEU A 73 -25.63 25.76 -29.17
CA LEU A 73 -24.69 25.39 -28.10
C LEU A 73 -23.25 25.31 -28.61
N LYS A 74 -23.02 24.63 -29.74
CA LYS A 74 -21.67 24.51 -30.32
C LYS A 74 -21.09 25.88 -30.73
N ASN A 75 -21.91 26.77 -31.30
CA ASN A 75 -21.47 28.12 -31.65
C ASN A 75 -21.15 28.96 -30.40
N PHE A 76 -22.04 28.99 -29.41
CA PHE A 76 -21.81 29.68 -28.14
C PHE A 76 -20.53 29.22 -27.45
N LEU A 77 -20.32 27.90 -27.37
CA LEU A 77 -19.13 27.31 -26.77
C LEU A 77 -17.88 27.68 -27.57
N ARG A 78 -17.89 27.52 -28.91
CA ARG A 78 -16.74 27.88 -29.76
C ARG A 78 -16.31 29.34 -29.54
N ASP A 79 -17.25 30.27 -29.56
CA ASP A 79 -17.00 31.70 -29.35
C ASP A 79 -16.49 32.00 -27.94
N SER A 80 -17.08 31.37 -26.92
CA SER A 80 -16.68 31.57 -25.53
C SER A 80 -15.29 31.02 -25.25
N PHE A 81 -14.97 29.83 -25.77
CA PHE A 81 -13.63 29.23 -25.66
C PHE A 81 -12.58 30.02 -26.46
N GLN A 82 -12.95 30.60 -27.61
CA GLN A 82 -12.04 31.47 -28.37
C GLN A 82 -11.66 32.72 -27.56
N LYS A 83 -12.65 33.37 -26.94
CA LYS A 83 -12.40 34.53 -26.06
C LYS A 83 -11.49 34.17 -24.89
N ILE A 84 -11.63 32.98 -24.31
CA ILE A 84 -10.74 32.52 -23.23
C ILE A 84 -9.33 32.30 -23.76
N HIS A 85 -9.18 31.61 -24.89
CA HIS A 85 -7.87 31.34 -25.49
C HIS A 85 -7.10 32.64 -25.84
N ASP A 86 -7.79 33.69 -26.27
CA ASP A 86 -7.17 34.97 -26.66
C ASP A 86 -6.64 35.77 -25.46
N ILE A 87 -6.98 35.39 -24.22
CA ILE A 87 -6.40 35.97 -23.01
C ILE A 87 -4.93 35.54 -22.90
N ARG A 88 -4.02 36.49 -22.71
CA ARG A 88 -2.57 36.22 -22.63
C ARG A 88 -2.11 35.64 -21.29
N GLU A 89 -2.81 35.97 -20.22
CA GLU A 89 -2.46 35.57 -18.85
C GLU A 89 -3.18 34.27 -18.48
N GLU A 90 -2.39 33.27 -18.11
CA GLU A 90 -2.83 31.92 -17.70
C GLU A 90 -3.83 31.94 -16.52
N ASP A 91 -3.57 32.75 -15.49
CA ASP A 91 -4.49 32.88 -14.34
C ASP A 91 -5.84 33.49 -14.75
N SER A 92 -5.80 34.48 -15.64
CA SER A 92 -6.98 35.14 -16.16
C SER A 92 -7.77 34.20 -17.09
N GLN A 93 -7.08 33.31 -17.82
CA GLN A 93 -7.70 32.22 -18.60
C GLN A 93 -8.48 31.25 -17.69
N LEU A 94 -7.85 30.75 -16.61
CA LEU A 94 -8.50 29.85 -15.67
C LEU A 94 -9.68 30.50 -14.93
N ARG A 95 -9.56 31.74 -14.49
CA ARG A 95 -10.66 32.48 -13.86
C ARG A 95 -11.85 32.65 -14.80
N SER A 96 -11.57 32.97 -16.07
CA SER A 96 -12.61 33.12 -17.10
C SER A 96 -13.30 31.79 -17.40
N TYR A 97 -12.52 30.70 -17.50
CA TYR A 97 -13.04 29.35 -17.65
C TYR A 97 -13.91 28.93 -16.47
N ALA A 98 -13.42 29.10 -15.25
CA ALA A 98 -14.13 28.73 -14.02
C ALA A 98 -15.47 29.47 -13.89
N ASN A 99 -15.49 30.78 -14.18
CA ASN A 99 -16.72 31.56 -14.21
C ASN A 99 -17.66 31.11 -15.34
N LEU A 100 -17.15 30.86 -16.55
CA LEU A 100 -17.94 30.36 -17.66
C LEU A 100 -18.57 29.01 -17.31
N TRP A 101 -17.80 28.08 -16.73
CA TRP A 101 -18.29 26.79 -16.29
C TRP A 101 -19.39 26.92 -15.24
N ARG A 102 -19.18 27.71 -14.19
CA ARG A 102 -20.19 27.91 -13.13
C ARG A 102 -21.50 28.46 -13.70
N ASN A 103 -21.40 29.42 -14.61
CA ASN A 103 -22.58 30.00 -15.26
C ASN A 103 -23.23 28.98 -16.19
N PHE A 104 -22.44 28.22 -16.95
CA PHE A 104 -22.93 27.20 -17.88
C PHE A 104 -23.59 26.02 -17.17
N GLU A 105 -23.07 25.56 -16.03
CA GLU A 105 -23.68 24.49 -15.22
C GLU A 105 -25.05 24.89 -14.67
N PHE A 106 -25.22 26.17 -14.33
CA PHE A 106 -26.54 26.72 -13.98
C PHE A 106 -27.43 26.82 -15.23
N SER A 107 -26.90 27.40 -16.31
CA SER A 107 -27.64 27.58 -17.56
C SER A 107 -28.08 26.25 -18.17
N SER A 108 -27.31 25.17 -18.04
CA SER A 108 -27.69 23.84 -18.53
C SER A 108 -28.92 23.30 -17.81
N LYS A 109 -29.07 23.57 -16.50
CA LYS A 109 -30.27 23.19 -15.73
C LYS A 109 -31.50 24.01 -16.14
N VAL A 110 -31.30 25.29 -16.46
CA VAL A 110 -32.37 26.16 -16.96
C VAL A 110 -32.80 25.76 -18.37
N THR A 111 -31.85 25.47 -19.25
CA THR A 111 -32.09 24.98 -20.61
C THR A 111 -32.79 23.62 -20.59
N ASP A 112 -32.40 22.71 -19.69
CA ASP A 112 -33.10 21.44 -19.48
C ASP A 112 -34.56 21.65 -19.06
N GLY A 113 -34.82 22.60 -18.16
CA GLY A 113 -36.17 23.02 -17.79
C GLY A 113 -36.99 23.55 -18.97
N LEU A 114 -36.37 24.34 -19.85
CA LEU A 114 -37.01 24.91 -21.03
C LEU A 114 -37.42 23.82 -22.03
N PHE A 115 -36.58 22.81 -22.20
CA PHE A 115 -36.80 21.69 -23.10
C PHE A 115 -37.39 20.45 -22.42
N ARG A 116 -37.95 20.58 -21.20
CA ARG A 116 -38.50 19.45 -20.45
C ARG A 116 -39.55 18.64 -21.23
N TYR A 117 -40.35 19.30 -22.06
CA TYR A 117 -41.33 18.64 -22.91
C TYR A 117 -40.66 17.80 -24.02
N LEU A 118 -39.60 18.33 -24.63
CA LEU A 118 -38.76 17.60 -25.59
C LEU A 118 -38.10 16.38 -24.93
N ASN A 119 -37.54 16.56 -23.73
CA ASN A 119 -36.95 15.48 -22.93
C ASN A 119 -37.96 14.34 -22.73
N ARG A 120 -39.17 14.65 -22.25
CA ARG A 120 -40.18 13.66 -21.86
C ARG A 120 -40.85 12.95 -23.04
N HIS A 121 -41.08 13.64 -24.15
CA HIS A 121 -41.96 13.12 -25.22
C HIS A 121 -41.22 12.72 -26.49
N TRP A 122 -40.08 13.35 -26.79
CA TRP A 122 -39.28 13.02 -27.97
C TRP A 122 -38.01 12.26 -27.59
N ILE A 123 -37.20 12.77 -26.65
CA ILE A 123 -35.93 12.15 -26.25
C ILE A 123 -36.16 10.80 -25.55
N SER A 124 -37.08 10.71 -24.58
CA SER A 124 -37.41 9.43 -23.92
C SER A 124 -37.88 8.38 -24.93
N ARG A 125 -38.68 8.77 -25.93
CA ARG A 125 -39.19 7.87 -26.96
C ARG A 125 -38.10 7.41 -27.95
N MET A 126 -37.19 8.30 -28.34
CA MET A 126 -36.04 7.95 -29.19
C MET A 126 -35.08 6.99 -28.49
N ILE A 127 -34.91 7.14 -27.17
CA ILE A 127 -34.10 6.24 -26.34
C ILE A 127 -34.79 4.86 -26.20
N GLU A 128 -36.12 4.82 -25.99
CA GLU A 128 -36.90 3.58 -25.86
C GLU A 128 -36.99 2.78 -27.17
N GLU A 129 -37.06 3.46 -28.33
CA GLU A 129 -37.16 2.80 -29.64
C GLU A 129 -35.82 2.26 -30.18
N GLN A 130 -34.68 2.43 -29.47
CA GLN A 130 -33.32 1.99 -29.86
C GLN A 130 -32.86 2.40 -31.28
N LYS A 131 -33.45 3.42 -31.90
CA LYS A 131 -33.18 3.80 -33.29
C LYS A 131 -31.87 4.58 -33.51
N GLU A 132 -31.39 5.30 -32.48
CA GLU A 132 -30.13 6.09 -32.52
C GLU A 132 -29.38 5.90 -31.17
N VAL A 133 -28.86 4.70 -30.92
CA VAL A 133 -28.09 4.38 -29.71
C VAL A 133 -26.76 5.14 -29.73
N GLY A 134 -26.57 6.07 -28.78
CA GLY A 134 -25.30 6.78 -28.56
C GLY A 134 -25.21 8.22 -29.07
N GLU A 135 -26.19 8.72 -29.83
CA GLU A 135 -26.14 10.09 -30.39
C GLU A 135 -27.11 11.08 -29.72
N ILE A 136 -28.21 10.61 -29.12
CA ILE A 136 -29.22 11.48 -28.48
C ILE A 136 -29.12 11.40 -26.96
N PHE A 137 -28.91 12.57 -26.34
CA PHE A 137 -28.89 12.76 -24.89
C PHE A 137 -30.01 13.68 -24.42
N GLU A 138 -30.46 13.50 -23.17
CA GLU A 138 -31.26 14.50 -22.45
C GLU A 138 -30.56 15.84 -22.48
N VAL A 139 -31.30 16.94 -22.55
CA VAL A 139 -30.75 18.27 -22.80
C VAL A 139 -29.67 18.67 -21.79
N GLN A 140 -29.81 18.34 -20.50
CA GLN A 140 -28.74 18.56 -19.52
C GLN A 140 -27.46 17.76 -19.84
N THR A 141 -27.56 16.46 -20.11
CA THR A 141 -26.41 15.61 -20.47
C THR A 141 -25.81 16.05 -21.79
N PHE A 142 -26.64 16.44 -22.75
CA PHE A 142 -26.24 16.97 -24.04
C PHE A 142 -25.40 18.24 -23.89
N CYS A 143 -25.75 19.15 -22.99
CA CYS A 143 -24.93 20.33 -22.67
C CYS A 143 -23.53 19.93 -22.19
N MET A 144 -23.42 18.88 -21.38
CA MET A 144 -22.13 18.37 -20.87
C MET A 144 -21.30 17.69 -21.95
N VAL A 145 -21.94 16.91 -22.83
CA VAL A 145 -21.30 16.29 -24.00
C VAL A 145 -20.81 17.36 -24.98
N ALA A 146 -21.62 18.38 -25.26
CA ALA A 146 -21.22 19.50 -26.12
C ALA A 146 -20.02 20.27 -25.53
N TRP A 147 -20.02 20.51 -24.21
CA TRP A 147 -18.87 21.12 -23.52
C TRP A 147 -17.61 20.26 -23.66
N LYS A 148 -17.70 18.95 -23.40
CA LYS A 148 -16.59 17.98 -23.55
C LYS A 148 -16.03 17.98 -24.98
N GLN A 149 -16.89 17.92 -25.99
CA GLN A 149 -16.49 17.93 -27.39
C GLN A 149 -15.77 19.21 -27.79
N VAL A 150 -16.21 20.38 -27.33
CA VAL A 150 -15.57 21.66 -27.67
C VAL A 150 -14.27 21.88 -26.89
N LEU A 151 -14.21 21.40 -25.64
CA LEU A 151 -13.02 21.53 -24.78
C LEU A 151 -11.90 20.56 -25.19
N PHE A 152 -12.23 19.29 -25.44
CA PHE A 152 -11.23 18.24 -25.69
C PHE A 152 -11.11 17.80 -27.16
N GLY A 153 -12.09 18.12 -28.01
CA GLY A 153 -12.10 17.72 -29.41
C GLY A 153 -11.04 18.42 -30.26
N GLU A 154 -10.70 17.79 -31.39
CA GLU A 154 -9.79 18.34 -32.38
C GLU A 154 -10.45 19.52 -33.11
N ARG A 155 -9.89 20.72 -32.94
CA ARG A 155 -10.25 21.88 -33.75
C ARG A 155 -9.46 21.83 -35.06
N GLU A 156 -10.10 22.24 -36.15
CA GLU A 156 -9.49 22.33 -37.49
C GLU A 156 -8.23 23.24 -37.51
N ASP A 157 -8.09 24.15 -36.54
CA ASP A 157 -6.94 25.07 -36.39
C ASP A 157 -5.78 24.54 -35.52
N GLY A 158 -5.87 23.33 -34.97
CA GLY A 158 -4.81 22.72 -34.11
C GLY A 158 -4.58 23.42 -32.75
N ARG A 159 -5.35 24.47 -32.43
CA ARG A 159 -5.27 25.21 -31.16
C ARG A 159 -6.23 24.60 -30.14
N LYS A 160 -5.69 23.91 -29.14
CA LYS A 160 -6.44 23.34 -28.01
C LYS A 160 -6.25 24.23 -26.78
N LEU A 161 -7.34 24.58 -26.10
CA LEU A 161 -7.25 25.20 -24.78
C LEU A 161 -6.84 24.11 -23.78
N ASP A 162 -5.56 24.05 -23.45
CA ASP A 162 -5.02 23.05 -22.54
C ASP A 162 -5.20 23.48 -21.08
N ILE A 163 -6.45 23.37 -20.61
CA ILE A 163 -6.82 23.73 -19.23
C ILE A 163 -6.07 22.87 -18.23
N ALA A 164 -5.76 21.61 -18.58
CA ALA A 164 -4.99 20.72 -17.73
C ALA A 164 -3.60 21.31 -17.51
N LYS A 165 -2.88 21.67 -18.57
CA LYS A 165 -1.58 22.33 -18.47
C LYS A 165 -1.61 23.59 -17.60
N ILE A 166 -2.54 24.50 -17.87
CA ILE A 166 -2.63 25.78 -17.13
C ILE A 166 -2.94 25.51 -15.64
N SER A 167 -3.80 24.53 -15.36
CA SER A 167 -4.10 24.08 -13.99
C SER A 167 -2.84 23.54 -13.29
N MET A 168 -1.96 22.83 -14.01
CA MET A 168 -0.72 22.32 -13.43
C MET A 168 0.31 23.42 -13.18
N GLU A 169 0.38 24.43 -14.05
CA GLU A 169 1.25 25.61 -13.84
C GLU A 169 0.82 26.39 -12.60
N LEU A 170 -0.48 26.59 -12.40
CA LEU A 170 -1.04 27.18 -11.18
C LEU A 170 -0.69 26.34 -9.94
N LEU A 171 -0.76 25.01 -10.05
CA LEU A 171 -0.41 24.09 -8.97
C LEU A 171 1.08 24.15 -8.60
N ASN A 172 1.97 24.26 -9.58
CA ASN A 172 3.41 24.37 -9.33
C ASN A 172 3.76 25.70 -8.64
N ARG A 173 3.12 26.81 -9.04
CA ARG A 173 3.28 28.10 -8.36
C ARG A 173 2.87 28.05 -6.89
N ASP A 174 1.82 27.31 -6.56
CA ASP A 174 1.45 27.05 -5.16
C ASP A 174 2.49 26.19 -4.42
N ARG A 175 3.04 25.15 -5.08
CA ARG A 175 4.12 24.33 -4.50
C ARG A 175 5.39 25.14 -4.21
N ASP A 176 5.64 26.17 -5.02
CA ASP A 176 6.70 27.16 -4.85
C ASP A 176 6.36 28.24 -3.79
N SER A 177 5.19 28.16 -3.15
CA SER A 177 4.71 29.09 -2.11
C SER A 177 4.49 30.53 -2.62
N GLU A 178 4.10 30.68 -3.88
CA GLU A 178 3.77 32.00 -4.45
C GLU A 178 2.46 32.57 -3.87
N GLN A 179 2.46 33.85 -3.49
CA GLN A 179 1.29 34.50 -2.90
C GLN A 179 0.25 34.89 -3.95
N GLY A 180 -1.03 34.63 -3.68
CA GLY A 180 -2.17 35.05 -4.53
C GLY A 180 -2.73 33.96 -5.45
N VAL A 181 -2.25 32.72 -5.33
CA VAL A 181 -2.76 31.57 -6.08
C VAL A 181 -4.16 31.18 -5.58
N ASP A 182 -5.13 31.13 -6.49
CA ASP A 182 -6.51 30.77 -6.22
C ASP A 182 -6.78 29.30 -6.58
N LEU A 183 -6.48 28.41 -5.64
CA LEU A 183 -6.63 26.97 -5.82
C LEU A 183 -8.10 26.50 -5.93
N ASP A 184 -9.07 27.35 -5.59
CA ASP A 184 -10.48 27.04 -5.83
C ASP A 184 -10.81 26.96 -7.33
N LEU A 185 -9.96 27.51 -8.20
CA LEU A 185 -10.03 27.32 -9.65
C LEU A 185 -9.77 25.86 -10.05
N LEU A 186 -8.80 25.20 -9.40
CA LEU A 186 -8.50 23.78 -9.66
C LEU A 186 -9.68 22.88 -9.30
N ARG A 187 -10.35 23.18 -8.18
CA ARG A 187 -11.57 22.47 -7.79
C ARG A 187 -12.67 22.63 -8.84
N GLN A 188 -12.83 23.83 -9.42
CA GLN A 188 -13.82 24.07 -10.47
C GLN A 188 -13.50 23.31 -11.77
N VAL A 189 -12.22 23.28 -12.17
CA VAL A 189 -11.78 22.48 -13.32
C VAL A 189 -12.02 20.99 -13.06
N ALA A 190 -11.60 20.47 -11.91
CA ALA A 190 -11.82 19.07 -11.52
C ALA A 190 -13.32 18.71 -11.55
N ASN A 191 -14.16 19.54 -10.92
CA ASN A 191 -15.61 19.35 -10.93
C ASN A 191 -16.20 19.39 -12.34
N SER A 192 -15.67 20.24 -13.23
CA SER A 192 -16.10 20.27 -14.62
C SER A 192 -15.80 18.95 -15.35
N CYS A 193 -14.61 18.39 -15.11
CA CYS A 193 -14.21 17.10 -15.68
C CYS A 193 -15.06 15.94 -15.18
N VAL A 194 -15.44 15.95 -13.91
CA VAL A 194 -16.36 14.94 -13.34
C VAL A 194 -17.78 15.09 -13.93
N ALA A 195 -18.30 16.32 -14.04
CA ALA A 195 -19.63 16.57 -14.59
C ALA A 195 -19.73 16.18 -16.08
N MET A 196 -18.64 16.28 -16.84
CA MET A 196 -18.59 15.85 -18.24
C MET A 196 -18.68 14.33 -18.42
N GLY A 197 -18.34 13.53 -17.40
CA GLY A 197 -18.45 12.06 -17.46
C GLY A 197 -19.88 11.52 -17.35
N VAL A 198 -20.90 12.39 -17.25
CA VAL A 198 -22.32 11.98 -17.15
C VAL A 198 -22.83 11.28 -18.42
N GLU A 199 -22.13 11.39 -19.55
CA GLU A 199 -22.38 10.66 -20.80
C GLU A 199 -22.54 9.14 -20.58
N TYR A 200 -21.72 8.56 -19.69
CA TYR A 200 -21.68 7.12 -19.46
C TYR A 200 -22.82 6.59 -18.58
N LYS A 201 -23.62 7.45 -17.92
CA LYS A 201 -24.73 6.99 -17.07
C LYS A 201 -25.81 6.22 -17.84
N LYS A 202 -25.92 6.36 -19.16
CA LYS A 202 -27.06 5.80 -19.93
C LYS A 202 -26.71 4.58 -20.78
N GLU A 203 -25.47 4.44 -21.23
CA GLU A 203 -25.07 3.28 -22.04
C GLU A 203 -25.21 1.96 -21.26
N GLU A 204 -24.88 1.96 -19.95
CA GLU A 204 -24.87 0.74 -19.14
C GLU A 204 -25.99 0.61 -18.11
N THR A 205 -26.71 1.69 -17.73
CA THR A 205 -27.88 1.55 -16.82
C THR A 205 -28.97 0.65 -17.43
N ILE A 206 -29.07 0.60 -18.77
CA ILE A 206 -29.99 -0.28 -19.50
C ILE A 206 -29.52 -1.76 -19.45
N LEU A 207 -28.20 -2.00 -19.48
CA LEU A 207 -27.63 -3.34 -19.49
C LEU A 207 -27.48 -3.94 -18.09
N ILE A 208 -27.10 -3.14 -17.09
CA ILE A 208 -26.76 -3.62 -15.74
C ILE A 208 -27.99 -3.87 -14.88
N GLN A 209 -29.06 -3.07 -15.01
CA GLN A 209 -30.32 -3.30 -14.25
C GLN A 209 -31.01 -4.61 -14.61
N SER A 210 -30.71 -5.20 -15.78
CA SER A 210 -31.34 -6.44 -16.24
C SER A 210 -30.51 -7.71 -15.98
N ALA A 211 -29.21 -7.59 -15.66
CA ALA A 211 -28.29 -8.74 -15.71
C ALA A 211 -27.79 -9.24 -14.34
N PHE A 212 -27.58 -8.38 -13.33
CA PHE A 212 -26.97 -8.83 -12.07
C PHE A 212 -27.66 -8.22 -10.83
N GLY A 213 -28.22 -9.09 -10.00
CA GLY A 213 -28.70 -8.74 -8.67
C GLY A 213 -27.54 -8.60 -7.69
N GLN A 214 -27.55 -7.52 -6.91
CA GLN A 214 -26.86 -7.30 -5.64
C GLN A 214 -25.64 -8.21 -5.33
N GLU A 215 -24.52 -8.00 -6.03
CA GLU A 215 -23.20 -8.32 -5.49
C GLU A 215 -22.42 -7.00 -5.35
N SER A 216 -21.54 -6.91 -4.36
CA SER A 216 -20.91 -5.66 -3.91
C SER A 216 -20.33 -4.83 -5.06
N ASP A 217 -21.03 -3.76 -5.44
CA ASP A 217 -20.76 -2.87 -6.59
C ASP A 217 -19.47 -2.03 -6.47
N GLU A 218 -18.60 -2.30 -5.50
CA GLU A 218 -17.44 -1.45 -5.17
C GLU A 218 -16.14 -2.06 -5.68
N ASP A 219 -15.34 -1.26 -6.38
CA ASP A 219 -14.00 -1.65 -6.84
C ASP A 219 -12.96 -1.67 -5.70
N GLU A 220 -11.70 -2.01 -6.00
CA GLU A 220 -10.58 -2.02 -5.03
C GLU A 220 -10.38 -0.67 -4.29
N ASN A 221 -10.95 0.43 -4.81
CA ASN A 221 -10.90 1.76 -4.22
C ASN A 221 -12.19 2.14 -3.46
N GLY A 222 -13.17 1.23 -3.35
CA GLY A 222 -14.46 1.48 -2.70
C GLY A 222 -15.41 2.34 -3.53
N ILE A 223 -15.27 2.30 -4.87
CA ILE A 223 -16.02 3.15 -5.81
C ILE A 223 -17.02 2.31 -6.58
N LYS A 224 -18.24 2.81 -6.65
CA LYS A 224 -19.32 2.14 -7.39
C LYS A 224 -19.01 2.11 -8.87
N LEU A 225 -19.34 1.02 -9.57
CA LEU A 225 -19.14 0.90 -11.02
C LEU A 225 -19.71 2.11 -11.80
N SER A 226 -20.94 2.52 -11.45
CA SER A 226 -21.62 3.69 -12.01
C SER A 226 -20.94 5.03 -11.71
N GLU A 227 -20.19 5.14 -10.60
CA GLU A 227 -19.39 6.32 -10.26
C GLU A 227 -18.05 6.31 -11.01
N ARG A 228 -17.46 5.14 -11.24
CA ARG A 228 -16.24 4.98 -12.02
C ARG A 228 -16.41 5.37 -13.49
N GLU A 229 -17.54 5.03 -14.09
CA GLU A 229 -17.93 5.48 -15.43
C GLU A 229 -17.99 7.00 -15.56
N GLN A 230 -18.48 7.70 -14.53
CA GLN A 230 -18.54 9.16 -14.48
C GLN A 230 -17.16 9.81 -14.32
N LEU A 231 -16.16 9.04 -13.87
CA LEU A 231 -14.82 9.54 -13.64
C LEU A 231 -13.89 9.32 -14.83
N LYS A 232 -14.27 8.54 -15.85
CA LYS A 232 -13.41 8.28 -17.03
C LYS A 232 -12.88 9.56 -17.70
N THR A 233 -13.77 10.55 -17.94
CA THR A 233 -13.36 11.84 -18.54
C THR A 233 -12.41 12.62 -17.63
N TYR A 234 -12.60 12.53 -16.31
CA TYR A 234 -11.68 13.10 -15.34
C TYR A 234 -10.33 12.37 -15.30
N GLU A 235 -10.34 11.02 -15.30
CA GLU A 235 -9.14 10.19 -15.27
C GLU A 235 -8.25 10.44 -16.51
N GLU A 236 -8.84 10.43 -17.70
CA GLU A 236 -8.13 10.49 -18.97
C GLU A 236 -7.52 11.88 -19.28
N HIS A 237 -8.28 12.94 -19.01
CA HIS A 237 -7.95 14.29 -19.45
C HIS A 237 -7.45 15.21 -18.34
N PHE A 238 -7.65 14.86 -17.06
CA PHE A 238 -7.21 15.70 -15.94
C PHE A 238 -6.29 14.95 -14.97
N GLU A 239 -6.71 13.80 -14.45
CA GLU A 239 -5.94 13.06 -13.44
C GLU A 239 -4.64 12.49 -13.99
N ARG A 240 -4.65 11.81 -15.15
CA ARG A 240 -3.41 11.24 -15.69
C ARG A 240 -2.35 12.32 -15.98
N PRO A 241 -2.66 13.44 -16.68
CA PRO A 241 -1.72 14.55 -16.81
C PRO A 241 -1.28 15.12 -15.45
N LEU A 242 -2.19 15.26 -14.49
CA LEU A 242 -1.88 15.72 -13.13
C LEU A 242 -0.84 14.82 -12.45
N LEU A 243 -0.99 13.50 -12.54
CA LEU A 243 -0.10 12.53 -11.93
C LEU A 243 1.29 12.55 -12.58
N GLU A 244 1.35 12.59 -13.91
CA GLU A 244 2.61 12.68 -14.67
C GLU A 244 3.37 13.96 -14.33
N TRP A 245 2.68 15.10 -14.33
CA TRP A 245 3.29 16.40 -14.03
C TRP A 245 3.72 16.52 -12.58
N THR A 246 2.92 15.98 -11.65
CA THR A 246 3.26 15.95 -10.23
C THR A 246 4.52 15.12 -10.00
N TYR A 247 4.62 13.96 -10.65
CA TYR A 247 5.82 13.14 -10.61
C TYR A 247 7.03 13.89 -11.19
N ASP A 248 6.91 14.50 -12.38
CA ASP A 248 8.01 15.23 -13.01
C ASP A 248 8.48 16.45 -12.21
N TYR A 249 7.55 17.17 -11.58
CA TYR A 249 7.86 18.29 -10.69
C TYR A 249 8.67 17.80 -9.48
N TYR A 250 8.15 16.82 -8.75
CA TYR A 250 8.81 16.34 -7.54
C TYR A 250 10.09 15.55 -7.84
N ARG A 251 10.21 14.93 -9.00
CA ARG A 251 11.45 14.27 -9.46
C ARG A 251 12.57 15.27 -9.70
N LYS A 252 12.26 16.45 -10.25
CA LYS A 252 13.23 17.54 -10.41
C LYS A 252 13.65 18.10 -9.07
N GLU A 253 12.69 18.33 -8.16
CA GLU A 253 12.95 18.82 -6.81
C GLU A 253 13.79 17.80 -6.02
N SER A 254 13.43 16.52 -6.02
CA SER A 254 14.15 15.45 -5.30
C SER A 254 15.58 15.27 -5.81
N THR A 255 15.79 15.33 -7.13
CA THR A 255 17.13 15.26 -7.73
C THR A 255 18.01 16.46 -7.34
N THR A 256 17.43 17.65 -7.27
CA THR A 256 18.14 18.88 -6.84
C THR A 256 18.48 18.80 -5.36
N LEU A 257 17.51 18.42 -4.51
CA LEU A 257 17.72 18.26 -3.08
C LEU A 257 18.78 17.20 -2.77
N ARG A 258 18.81 16.11 -3.54
CA ARG A 258 19.84 15.07 -3.43
C ARG A 258 21.25 15.60 -3.69
N ALA A 259 21.42 16.57 -4.58
CA ALA A 259 22.72 17.14 -4.90
C ALA A 259 23.21 18.15 -3.84
N GLU A 260 22.28 18.85 -3.20
CA GLU A 260 22.60 20.00 -2.33
C GLU A 260 22.58 19.67 -0.83
N PHE A 261 21.71 18.75 -0.39
CA PHE A 261 21.40 18.56 1.03
C PHE A 261 21.96 17.25 1.61
N LYS A 262 22.18 17.27 2.93
CA LYS A 262 22.46 16.05 3.71
C LYS A 262 21.20 15.18 3.79
N ILE A 263 21.37 13.87 3.95
CA ILE A 263 20.26 12.91 3.99
C ILE A 263 19.20 13.24 5.05
N VAL A 264 19.59 13.77 6.21
CA VAL A 264 18.64 14.14 7.26
C VAL A 264 17.73 15.30 6.83
N ASP A 265 18.31 16.31 6.18
CA ASP A 265 17.54 17.45 5.67
C ASP A 265 16.67 17.03 4.48
N TYR A 266 17.18 16.13 3.64
CA TYR A 266 16.42 15.48 2.57
C TYR A 266 15.19 14.74 3.14
N MET A 267 15.38 13.90 4.16
CA MET A 267 14.28 13.15 4.81
C MET A 267 13.23 14.07 5.43
N LYS A 268 13.67 15.14 6.13
CA LYS A 268 12.76 16.13 6.71
C LYS A 268 11.95 16.85 5.63
N ARG A 269 12.60 17.25 4.53
CA ARG A 269 11.94 17.91 3.40
C ARG A 269 10.96 16.97 2.70
N THR A 270 11.35 15.72 2.46
CA THR A 270 10.47 14.68 1.91
C THR A 270 9.22 14.52 2.75
N LYS A 271 9.36 14.40 4.08
CA LYS A 271 8.20 14.29 4.99
C LYS A 271 7.27 15.49 4.87
N ALA A 272 7.83 16.70 4.93
CA ALA A 272 7.05 17.94 4.81
C ALA A 272 6.32 18.02 3.47
N ARG A 273 6.98 17.67 2.35
CA ARG A 273 6.35 17.68 1.02
C ARG A 273 5.24 16.65 0.88
N ILE A 274 5.38 15.47 1.47
CA ILE A 274 4.31 14.46 1.49
C ILE A 274 3.11 14.98 2.29
N GLU A 275 3.33 15.57 3.47
CA GLU A 275 2.26 16.14 4.31
C GLU A 275 1.56 17.32 3.61
N GLU A 276 2.33 18.24 3.01
CA GLU A 276 1.81 19.37 2.21
C GLU A 276 0.95 18.87 1.04
N GLU A 277 1.40 17.86 0.30
CA GLU A 277 0.65 17.35 -0.86
C GLU A 277 -0.61 16.60 -0.42
N VAL A 278 -0.59 15.86 0.69
CA VAL A 278 -1.78 15.20 1.24
C VAL A 278 -2.83 16.24 1.66
N GLU A 279 -2.42 17.30 2.36
CA GLU A 279 -3.33 18.39 2.74
C GLU A 279 -3.90 19.08 1.49
N ARG A 280 -3.02 19.43 0.54
CA ARG A 280 -3.40 20.07 -0.72
C ARG A 280 -4.38 19.19 -1.51
N SER A 281 -4.05 17.93 -1.73
CA SER A 281 -4.87 17.04 -2.56
C SER A 281 -6.24 16.80 -1.92
N SER A 282 -6.29 16.66 -0.58
CA SER A 282 -7.52 16.46 0.18
C SER A 282 -8.52 17.62 0.05
N ARG A 283 -8.03 18.84 -0.16
CA ARG A 283 -8.85 20.05 -0.23
C ARG A 283 -9.44 20.31 -1.62
N PHE A 284 -8.73 19.93 -2.68
CA PHE A 284 -9.05 20.38 -4.04
C PHE A 284 -9.50 19.29 -5.01
N PHE A 285 -9.08 18.05 -4.80
CA PHE A 285 -9.37 16.95 -5.71
C PHE A 285 -10.39 15.96 -5.16
N TYR A 286 -10.87 15.08 -6.05
CA TYR A 286 -11.81 14.04 -5.67
C TYR A 286 -11.12 13.01 -4.75
N HIS A 287 -11.45 13.10 -3.45
CA HIS A 287 -10.68 12.49 -2.36
C HIS A 287 -10.51 10.97 -2.46
N LYS A 288 -11.48 10.24 -3.03
CA LYS A 288 -11.47 8.78 -3.02
C LYS A 288 -10.51 8.14 -4.04
N LEU A 289 -10.14 8.83 -5.11
CA LEU A 289 -9.22 8.32 -6.15
C LEU A 289 -7.89 9.05 -6.16
N THR A 290 -7.96 10.36 -6.33
CA THR A 290 -6.80 11.15 -6.76
C THR A 290 -5.79 11.34 -5.64
N ASN A 291 -6.22 11.41 -4.39
CA ASN A 291 -5.32 11.59 -3.25
C ASN A 291 -4.30 10.46 -3.12
N LYS A 292 -4.77 9.21 -3.12
CA LYS A 292 -3.88 8.05 -2.99
C LYS A 292 -2.93 7.94 -4.17
N ARG A 293 -3.40 8.24 -5.38
CA ARG A 293 -2.58 8.19 -6.61
C ARG A 293 -1.53 9.30 -6.64
N ILE A 294 -1.89 10.53 -6.25
CA ILE A 294 -0.94 11.65 -6.12
C ILE A 294 0.11 11.31 -5.07
N GLN A 295 -0.32 10.86 -3.89
CA GLN A 295 0.57 10.50 -2.80
C GLN A 295 1.59 9.44 -3.26
N ALA A 296 1.13 8.37 -3.94
CA ALA A 296 2.00 7.35 -4.48
C ALA A 296 3.03 7.92 -5.48
N LYS A 297 2.67 8.92 -6.29
CA LYS A 297 3.59 9.58 -7.23
C LYS A 297 4.64 10.45 -6.54
N VAL A 298 4.27 11.16 -5.48
CA VAL A 298 5.23 11.93 -4.66
C VAL A 298 6.20 10.98 -3.95
N GLU A 299 5.68 9.92 -3.35
CA GLU A 299 6.47 8.87 -2.71
C GLU A 299 7.41 8.17 -3.70
N GLU A 300 6.96 7.90 -4.93
CA GLU A 300 7.78 7.34 -5.99
C GLU A 300 8.97 8.26 -6.32
N ALA A 301 8.72 9.56 -6.54
CA ALA A 301 9.74 10.54 -6.90
C ALA A 301 10.78 10.83 -5.80
N PHE A 302 10.37 10.82 -4.53
CA PHE A 302 11.27 11.12 -3.40
C PHE A 302 11.94 9.88 -2.80
N ILE A 303 11.26 8.73 -2.77
CA ILE A 303 11.73 7.55 -2.05
C ILE A 303 12.18 6.46 -3.03
N VAL A 304 11.30 6.02 -3.94
CA VAL A 304 11.56 4.86 -4.81
C VAL A 304 12.70 5.13 -5.79
N ASP A 305 12.72 6.30 -6.43
CA ASP A 305 13.77 6.68 -7.40
C ASP A 305 15.15 6.89 -6.77
N HIS A 306 15.20 7.00 -5.44
CA HIS A 306 16.41 7.32 -4.70
C HIS A 306 16.76 6.26 -3.64
N LEU A 307 16.25 5.03 -3.79
CA LEU A 307 16.55 3.91 -2.89
C LEU A 307 18.05 3.62 -2.76
N ASP A 308 18.85 3.87 -3.82
CA ASP A 308 20.31 3.73 -3.76
C ASP A 308 20.95 4.67 -2.73
N LEU A 309 20.45 5.91 -2.63
CA LEU A 309 20.90 6.88 -1.64
C LEU A 309 20.54 6.38 -0.24
N PHE A 310 19.28 5.99 -0.05
CA PHE A 310 18.80 5.41 1.21
C PHE A 310 19.64 4.20 1.63
N LYS A 311 19.95 3.27 0.71
CA LYS A 311 20.84 2.14 0.99
C LYS A 311 22.20 2.58 1.50
N SER A 312 22.85 3.50 0.78
CA SER A 312 24.22 3.95 1.12
C SER A 312 24.28 4.65 2.47
N GLU A 313 23.29 5.48 2.79
CA GLU A 313 23.22 6.21 4.05
C GLU A 313 22.74 5.32 5.19
N PHE A 314 21.79 4.41 4.95
CA PHE A 314 21.37 3.40 5.92
C PHE A 314 22.56 2.56 6.41
N MET A 315 23.42 2.12 5.49
CA MET A 315 24.64 1.39 5.84
C MET A 315 25.63 2.22 6.67
N LYS A 316 25.71 3.54 6.45
CA LYS A 316 26.55 4.45 7.26
C LYS A 316 25.93 4.66 8.64
N LEU A 317 24.63 4.91 8.72
CA LEU A 317 23.92 5.14 9.97
C LEU A 317 23.97 3.90 10.88
N LEU A 318 23.84 2.69 10.31
CA LEU A 318 24.01 1.45 11.04
C LEU A 318 25.43 1.26 11.60
N LYS A 319 26.47 1.78 10.93
CA LYS A 319 27.86 1.74 11.45
C LYS A 319 28.12 2.80 12.52
N THR A 320 27.38 3.90 12.49
CA THR A 320 27.58 5.06 13.38
C THR A 320 26.61 5.06 14.56
N GLU A 321 25.73 4.05 14.66
CA GLU A 321 24.70 3.92 15.70
C GLU A 321 23.76 5.14 15.81
N GLY A 322 23.46 5.78 14.67
CA GLY A 322 22.55 6.94 14.59
C GLY A 322 21.07 6.53 14.66
N TYR A 323 20.59 6.16 15.86
CA TYR A 323 19.24 5.61 16.04
C TYR A 323 18.11 6.60 15.69
N GLU A 324 18.30 7.90 15.93
CA GLU A 324 17.28 8.91 15.61
C GLU A 324 17.09 9.07 14.11
N GLU A 325 18.20 9.10 13.36
CA GLU A 325 18.18 9.17 11.89
C GLU A 325 17.64 7.90 11.26
N LEU A 326 17.95 6.72 11.83
CA LEU A 326 17.37 5.45 11.41
C LEU A 326 15.85 5.41 11.65
N ASN A 327 15.38 5.95 12.77
CA ASN A 327 13.95 6.00 13.08
C ASN A 327 13.20 6.92 12.08
N MET A 328 13.78 8.07 11.74
CA MET A 328 13.24 8.95 10.69
C MET A 328 13.20 8.26 9.32
N MET A 329 14.24 7.50 8.98
CA MET A 329 14.30 6.75 7.72
C MET A 329 13.24 5.63 7.70
N TYR A 330 13.08 4.91 8.81
CA TYR A 330 12.05 3.89 8.97
C TYR A 330 10.64 4.49 8.82
N ASP A 331 10.35 5.60 9.49
CA ASP A 331 9.03 6.24 9.43
C ASP A 331 8.66 6.68 8.01
N LEU A 332 9.63 7.10 7.20
CA LEU A 332 9.41 7.42 5.79
C LEU A 332 9.19 6.17 4.93
N CYS A 333 10.05 5.17 5.07
CA CYS A 333 10.03 4.00 4.20
C CYS A 333 8.92 3.00 4.55
N VAL A 334 8.37 3.00 5.76
CA VAL A 334 7.20 2.18 6.11
C VAL A 334 5.97 2.53 5.30
N ILE A 335 5.84 3.81 4.92
CA ILE A 335 4.72 4.32 4.11
C ILE A 335 4.74 3.65 2.73
N VAL A 336 5.93 3.46 2.15
CA VAL A 336 6.11 2.89 0.82
C VAL A 336 6.47 1.41 0.92
N SER A 337 5.52 0.53 0.59
CA SER A 337 5.69 -0.94 0.68
C SER A 337 7.00 -1.45 0.05
N LYS A 338 7.31 -0.99 -1.17
CA LYS A 338 8.55 -1.33 -1.89
C LYS A 338 9.82 -0.89 -1.14
N ALA A 339 9.82 0.31 -0.55
CA ALA A 339 10.98 0.80 0.20
C ALA A 339 11.17 0.05 1.52
N ASN A 340 10.07 -0.31 2.19
CA ASN A 340 10.08 -1.11 3.41
C ASN A 340 10.71 -2.50 3.18
N GLU A 341 10.32 -3.19 2.10
CA GLU A 341 10.91 -4.48 1.74
C GLU A 341 12.41 -4.39 1.44
N GLU A 342 12.83 -3.37 0.69
CA GLU A 342 14.24 -3.16 0.37
C GLU A 342 15.08 -2.82 1.62
N LEU A 343 14.58 -1.98 2.53
CA LEU A 343 15.27 -1.71 3.80
C LEU A 343 15.44 -2.97 4.66
N LYS A 344 14.43 -3.84 4.71
CA LYS A 344 14.51 -5.13 5.41
C LYS A 344 15.58 -6.03 4.79
N ASN A 345 15.66 -6.07 3.46
CA ASN A 345 16.71 -6.79 2.74
C ASN A 345 18.10 -6.22 3.07
N TYR A 346 18.28 -4.90 3.03
CA TYR A 346 19.56 -4.27 3.33
C TYR A 346 20.00 -4.49 4.78
N PHE A 347 19.07 -4.44 5.73
CA PHE A 347 19.36 -4.77 7.12
C PHE A 347 19.78 -6.24 7.27
N CYS A 348 19.07 -7.16 6.62
CA CYS A 348 19.40 -8.58 6.61
C CYS A 348 20.80 -8.84 6.01
N GLU A 349 21.14 -8.20 4.90
CA GLU A 349 22.47 -8.26 4.28
C GLU A 349 23.55 -7.76 5.23
N TYR A 350 23.35 -6.58 5.83
CA TYR A 350 24.30 -5.96 6.74
C TYR A 350 24.57 -6.81 7.99
N VAL A 351 23.50 -7.29 8.64
CA VAL A 351 23.60 -8.17 9.82
C VAL A 351 24.32 -9.48 9.44
N THR A 352 24.03 -10.03 8.25
CA THR A 352 24.72 -11.23 7.78
C THR A 352 26.22 -11.01 7.58
N GLU A 353 26.61 -9.92 6.91
CA GLU A 353 28.02 -9.56 6.70
C GLU A 353 28.75 -9.36 8.02
N LYS A 354 28.18 -8.55 8.92
CA LYS A 354 28.76 -8.27 10.24
C LYS A 354 28.83 -9.51 11.13
N GLY A 355 27.82 -10.37 11.07
CA GLY A 355 27.82 -11.63 11.79
C GLY A 355 28.93 -12.58 11.30
N LEU A 356 29.11 -12.69 9.98
CA LEU A 356 30.19 -13.50 9.41
C LEU A 356 31.58 -12.93 9.75
N GLU A 357 31.75 -11.60 9.73
CA GLU A 357 32.96 -10.92 10.18
C GLU A 357 33.26 -11.21 11.66
N ALA A 358 32.26 -11.08 12.54
CA ALA A 358 32.42 -11.34 13.98
C ALA A 358 32.87 -12.79 14.26
N MET A 359 32.37 -13.75 13.47
CA MET A 359 32.77 -15.15 13.56
C MET A 359 34.17 -15.38 13.00
N ALA A 360 34.56 -14.66 11.93
CA ALA A 360 35.90 -14.75 11.34
C ALA A 360 37.00 -14.15 12.22
N GLN A 361 36.67 -13.18 13.08
CA GLN A 361 37.61 -12.60 14.05
C GLN A 361 38.03 -13.59 15.15
N ILE A 362 37.34 -14.73 15.31
CA ILE A 362 37.71 -15.77 16.28
C ILE A 362 38.98 -16.48 15.77
N PRO A 363 40.10 -16.44 16.53
CA PRO A 363 41.34 -17.11 16.15
C PRO A 363 41.13 -18.61 15.92
N GLU A 364 41.78 -19.20 14.89
CA GLU A 364 41.61 -20.62 14.56
C GLU A 364 41.90 -21.57 15.74
N THR A 365 42.79 -21.17 16.65
CA THR A 365 43.11 -21.92 17.88
C THR A 365 41.96 -21.96 18.90
N GLN A 366 41.07 -20.97 18.86
CA GLN A 366 39.97 -20.77 19.81
C GLN A 366 38.59 -21.08 19.20
N GLN A 367 38.51 -21.37 17.90
CA GLN A 367 37.25 -21.72 17.20
C GLN A 367 36.54 -22.97 17.76
N ASN A 368 37.28 -23.85 18.47
CA ASN A 368 36.74 -25.04 19.12
C ASN A 368 36.35 -24.81 20.60
N ASP A 369 36.54 -23.60 21.13
CA ASP A 369 36.13 -23.23 22.48
C ASP A 369 34.62 -22.89 22.50
N PRO A 370 33.79 -23.70 23.19
CA PRO A 370 32.35 -23.46 23.28
C PRO A 370 31.99 -22.12 23.92
N LYS A 371 32.77 -21.66 24.91
CA LYS A 371 32.48 -20.43 25.65
C LYS A 371 32.64 -19.22 24.74
N ILE A 372 33.78 -19.14 24.06
CA ILE A 372 34.09 -18.02 23.17
C ILE A 372 33.08 -17.95 22.03
N TYR A 373 32.76 -19.08 21.39
CA TYR A 373 31.78 -19.12 20.31
C TYR A 373 30.40 -18.64 20.76
N VAL A 374 29.85 -19.22 21.83
CA VAL A 374 28.50 -18.88 22.30
C VAL A 374 28.43 -17.45 22.82
N THR A 375 29.45 -16.95 23.53
CA THR A 375 29.50 -15.56 23.96
C THR A 375 29.53 -14.58 22.79
N VAL A 376 30.29 -14.86 21.72
CA VAL A 376 30.31 -14.00 20.52
C VAL A 376 28.95 -13.99 19.82
N VAL A 377 28.31 -15.16 19.65
CA VAL A 377 26.98 -15.27 19.03
C VAL A 377 25.94 -14.50 19.86
N LEU A 378 25.96 -14.67 21.19
CA LEU A 378 25.01 -14.02 22.09
C LEU A 378 25.19 -12.51 22.12
N LYS A 379 26.43 -12.03 22.17
CA LYS A 379 26.73 -10.60 22.13
C LYS A 379 26.25 -10.00 20.81
N PHE A 380 26.59 -10.64 19.69
CA PHE A 380 26.09 -10.23 18.37
C PHE A 380 24.56 -10.20 18.31
N TYR A 381 23.89 -11.24 18.81
CA TYR A 381 22.43 -11.29 18.84
C TYR A 381 21.84 -10.14 19.66
N SER A 382 22.37 -9.87 20.86
CA SER A 382 21.90 -8.79 21.73
C SER A 382 22.12 -7.41 21.13
N ASP A 383 23.31 -7.14 20.61
CA ASP A 383 23.69 -5.82 20.09
C ASP A 383 22.76 -5.40 18.92
N TYR A 384 22.45 -6.33 18.01
CA TYR A 384 21.57 -6.05 16.86
C TYR A 384 20.08 -6.19 17.19
N TYR A 385 19.71 -6.96 18.21
CA TYR A 385 18.34 -6.96 18.72
C TYR A 385 17.96 -5.59 19.29
N ASP A 386 18.87 -4.96 20.04
CA ASP A 386 18.70 -3.60 20.55
C ASP A 386 18.55 -2.57 19.42
N VAL A 387 19.25 -2.76 18.29
CA VAL A 387 19.06 -1.93 17.09
C VAL A 387 17.64 -2.09 16.56
N VAL A 388 17.10 -3.31 16.47
CA VAL A 388 15.72 -3.53 16.00
C VAL A 388 14.69 -2.91 16.93
N ASP A 389 14.91 -3.02 18.24
CA ASP A 389 14.01 -2.45 19.24
C ASP A 389 14.01 -0.92 19.22
N ARG A 390 15.20 -0.30 19.22
CA ARG A 390 15.35 1.17 19.30
C ARG A 390 15.13 1.88 17.97
N ALA A 391 15.68 1.36 16.87
CA ALA A 391 15.65 2.03 15.56
C ALA A 391 14.34 1.79 14.80
N PHE A 392 13.79 0.57 14.87
CA PHE A 392 12.66 0.13 14.05
C PHE A 392 11.37 -0.09 14.84
N LYS A 393 11.26 0.51 16.03
CA LYS A 393 10.07 0.46 16.90
C LYS A 393 9.56 -0.97 17.14
N SER A 394 10.47 -1.94 17.16
CA SER A 394 10.12 -3.34 17.37
C SER A 394 9.18 -3.94 16.30
N ASP A 395 9.32 -3.50 15.04
CA ASP A 395 8.58 -4.01 13.89
C ASP A 395 8.76 -5.53 13.68
N ASN A 396 7.65 -6.26 13.56
CA ASN A 396 7.66 -7.71 13.38
C ASN A 396 8.32 -8.14 12.06
N GLY A 397 8.26 -7.30 11.02
CA GLY A 397 8.94 -7.57 9.76
C GLY A 397 10.45 -7.49 9.91
N PHE A 398 10.97 -6.42 10.52
CA PHE A 398 12.41 -6.30 10.79
C PHE A 398 12.92 -7.40 11.72
N ARG A 399 12.15 -7.80 12.74
CA ARG A 399 12.48 -8.95 13.60
C ARG A 399 12.59 -10.26 12.83
N SER A 400 11.64 -10.55 11.93
CA SER A 400 11.68 -11.77 11.11
C SER A 400 12.90 -11.80 10.17
N PHE A 401 13.23 -10.67 9.54
CA PHE A 401 14.41 -10.56 8.69
C PHE A 401 15.72 -10.63 9.48
N PHE A 402 15.75 -10.06 10.70
CA PHE A 402 16.85 -10.22 11.64
C PHE A 402 17.08 -11.67 12.02
N GLU A 403 16.03 -12.39 12.43
CA GLU A 403 16.11 -13.81 12.77
C GLU A 403 16.58 -14.65 11.57
N LYS A 404 16.12 -14.32 10.35
CA LYS A 404 16.58 -14.94 9.11
C LYS A 404 18.09 -14.71 8.90
N ALA A 405 18.58 -13.48 9.10
CA ALA A 405 20.01 -13.16 9.01
C ALA A 405 20.81 -13.93 10.06
N CYS A 406 20.37 -13.93 11.33
CA CYS A 406 21.04 -14.65 12.41
C CYS A 406 21.04 -16.17 12.18
N ARG A 407 19.95 -16.74 11.66
CA ARG A 407 19.88 -18.16 11.26
C ARG A 407 20.89 -18.45 10.15
N HIS A 408 21.01 -17.57 9.15
CA HIS A 408 22.03 -17.71 8.12
C HIS A 408 23.45 -17.66 8.69
N VAL A 409 23.74 -16.70 9.59
CA VAL A 409 25.04 -16.62 10.28
C VAL A 409 25.30 -17.92 11.04
N VAL A 410 24.48 -18.28 12.03
CA VAL A 410 24.70 -19.45 12.91
C VAL A 410 24.93 -20.76 12.12
N ASN A 411 24.24 -20.96 10.99
CA ASN A 411 24.36 -22.18 10.20
C ASN A 411 25.44 -22.10 9.09
N ASN A 412 25.73 -20.93 8.53
CA ASN A 412 26.69 -20.73 7.41
C ASN A 412 27.95 -19.95 7.76
N ASN A 413 28.54 -20.22 8.92
CA ASN A 413 29.79 -19.60 9.39
C ASN A 413 31.06 -20.25 8.84
N CYS A 414 32.18 -19.52 8.95
CA CYS A 414 33.53 -20.03 8.66
C CYS A 414 33.85 -21.33 9.43
N ILE A 415 33.26 -21.51 10.62
CA ILE A 415 33.42 -22.68 11.48
C ILE A 415 32.56 -23.87 11.00
N THR A 416 31.32 -23.62 10.55
CA THR A 416 30.41 -24.68 10.07
C THR A 416 30.77 -25.14 8.66
N LYS A 417 31.24 -24.23 7.79
CA LYS A 417 31.71 -24.55 6.43
C LYS A 417 32.94 -25.47 6.42
N LYS A 418 33.80 -25.42 7.44
CA LYS A 418 34.95 -26.35 7.59
C LYS A 418 34.51 -27.78 7.94
N PHE A 419 33.35 -27.96 8.57
CA PHE A 419 32.85 -29.26 9.02
C PHE A 419 31.34 -29.44 8.74
N PRO A 420 30.93 -29.48 7.47
CA PRO A 420 29.50 -29.47 7.08
C PRO A 420 28.70 -30.69 7.56
N ARG A 421 29.38 -31.81 7.90
CA ARG A 421 28.71 -33.04 8.37
C ARG A 421 28.36 -33.05 9.87
N PHE A 422 28.92 -32.15 10.67
CA PHE A 422 28.86 -32.25 12.14
C PHE A 422 28.04 -31.15 12.81
N SER A 423 27.44 -30.23 12.04
CA SER A 423 26.73 -29.03 12.52
C SER A 423 27.44 -28.41 13.72
N LYS A 424 28.62 -27.83 13.47
CA LYS A 424 29.57 -27.45 14.53
C LYS A 424 28.95 -26.49 15.55
N SER A 425 28.05 -25.61 15.12
CA SER A 425 27.27 -24.73 15.99
C SER A 425 26.42 -25.49 17.01
N ALA A 426 25.77 -26.58 16.61
CA ALA A 426 24.99 -27.45 17.49
C ALA A 426 25.88 -28.18 18.51
N GLU A 427 27.05 -28.66 18.08
CA GLU A 427 28.02 -29.29 18.98
C GLU A 427 28.57 -28.30 20.01
N LEU A 428 28.98 -27.10 19.58
CA LEU A 428 29.54 -26.07 20.46
C LEU A 428 28.50 -25.57 21.45
N LEU A 429 27.25 -25.36 21.02
CA LEU A 429 26.17 -24.97 21.93
C LEU A 429 25.92 -26.07 22.98
N ALA A 430 25.85 -27.35 22.58
CA ALA A 430 25.65 -28.46 23.51
C ALA A 430 26.83 -28.62 24.49
N ARG A 431 28.06 -28.39 24.04
CA ARG A 431 29.26 -28.40 24.90
C ARG A 431 29.27 -27.23 25.88
N TYR A 432 28.79 -26.05 25.47
CA TYR A 432 28.67 -24.90 26.35
C TYR A 432 27.67 -25.17 27.48
N VAL A 433 26.50 -25.72 27.14
CA VAL A 433 25.50 -26.14 28.13
C VAL A 433 26.05 -27.22 29.07
N ASP A 434 26.77 -28.23 28.54
CA ASP A 434 27.44 -29.25 29.36
C ASP A 434 28.46 -28.64 30.33
N MET A 435 29.22 -27.63 29.88
CA MET A 435 30.19 -26.95 30.74
C MET A 435 29.50 -26.18 31.87
N MET A 436 28.40 -25.47 31.60
CA MET A 436 27.68 -24.70 32.61
C MET A 436 26.96 -25.59 33.63
N LEU A 437 26.50 -26.78 33.21
CA LEU A 437 25.78 -27.74 34.06
C LEU A 437 26.68 -28.66 34.89
N ARG A 438 28.01 -28.60 34.73
CA ARG A 438 28.95 -29.41 35.53
C ARG A 438 29.34 -28.74 36.84
N LYS A 439 29.53 -29.53 37.90
CA LYS A 439 30.09 -29.11 39.19
C LYS A 439 31.40 -28.32 38.98
N GLY A 440 31.42 -27.05 39.38
CA GLY A 440 32.58 -26.15 39.20
C GLY A 440 32.80 -25.59 37.79
N GLY A 441 31.82 -25.78 36.89
CA GLY A 441 31.85 -25.28 35.52
C GLY A 441 31.40 -23.82 35.37
N ASN A 442 30.40 -23.39 36.15
CA ASN A 442 29.98 -22.00 36.26
C ASN A 442 30.94 -21.19 37.14
N LYS A 443 32.14 -20.93 36.65
CA LYS A 443 33.19 -20.22 37.40
C LYS A 443 32.89 -18.73 37.64
N ASP A 444 31.99 -18.16 36.84
CA ASP A 444 31.66 -16.74 36.88
C ASP A 444 30.44 -16.44 37.77
N ASN A 445 29.83 -17.47 38.39
CA ASN A 445 28.61 -17.37 39.20
C ASN A 445 27.46 -16.64 38.48
N GLU A 446 27.35 -16.81 37.15
CA GLU A 446 26.21 -16.26 36.40
C GLU A 446 24.92 -16.99 36.80
N ASP A 447 23.80 -16.28 36.76
CA ASP A 447 22.47 -16.89 36.93
C ASP A 447 22.20 -17.86 35.78
N ILE A 448 22.20 -19.15 36.12
CA ILE A 448 22.08 -20.28 35.19
C ILE A 448 20.76 -20.20 34.39
N GLU A 449 19.68 -19.72 35.00
CA GLU A 449 18.38 -19.58 34.32
C GLU A 449 18.46 -18.53 33.19
N THR A 450 19.12 -17.39 33.44
CA THR A 450 19.33 -16.37 32.39
C THR A 450 20.27 -16.84 31.29
N VAL A 451 21.21 -17.71 31.62
CA VAL A 451 22.10 -18.34 30.63
C VAL A 451 21.30 -19.31 29.76
N PHE A 452 20.37 -20.07 30.33
CA PHE A 452 19.49 -20.94 29.55
C PHE A 452 18.60 -20.14 28.59
N ASP A 453 17.98 -19.04 29.02
CA ASP A 453 17.16 -18.21 28.14
C ASP A 453 17.98 -17.65 26.97
N ARG A 454 19.21 -17.21 27.24
CA ARG A 454 20.16 -16.76 26.22
C ARG A 454 20.54 -17.90 25.26
N VAL A 455 20.94 -19.06 25.77
CA VAL A 455 21.27 -20.24 24.96
C VAL A 455 20.09 -20.68 24.10
N MET A 456 18.88 -20.63 24.65
CA MET A 456 17.66 -21.00 23.93
C MET A 456 17.35 -20.03 22.79
N SER A 457 17.67 -18.75 22.95
CA SER A 457 17.58 -17.76 21.86
C SER A 457 18.46 -18.16 20.67
N VAL A 458 19.66 -18.71 20.92
CA VAL A 458 20.54 -19.24 19.86
C VAL A 458 20.08 -20.60 19.35
N PHE A 459 19.57 -21.46 20.23
CA PHE A 459 19.08 -22.80 19.86
C PHE A 459 17.95 -22.74 18.82
N VAL A 460 17.04 -21.76 18.91
CA VAL A 460 15.96 -21.58 17.94
C VAL A 460 16.49 -21.20 16.54
N LEU A 461 17.70 -20.62 16.46
CA LEU A 461 18.37 -20.28 15.21
C LEU A 461 19.09 -21.47 14.56
N ILE A 462 19.23 -22.61 15.24
CA ILE A 462 19.90 -23.80 14.69
C ILE A 462 18.92 -24.59 13.81
N GLU A 463 19.35 -24.94 12.59
CA GLU A 463 18.58 -25.79 11.68
C GLU A 463 18.67 -27.28 12.04
N ASP A 464 19.88 -27.79 12.30
CA ASP A 464 20.13 -29.21 12.63
C ASP A 464 19.86 -29.54 14.11
N LYS A 465 18.62 -29.35 14.56
CA LYS A 465 18.22 -29.59 15.96
C LYS A 465 18.45 -31.04 16.39
N ASP A 466 18.39 -32.01 15.49
CA ASP A 466 18.66 -33.42 15.80
C ASP A 466 20.12 -33.67 16.19
N ASN A 467 21.06 -32.95 15.58
CA ASN A 467 22.47 -33.05 15.94
C ASN A 467 22.72 -32.46 17.32
N TYR A 468 22.10 -31.31 17.65
CA TYR A 468 22.13 -30.77 19.01
C TYR A 468 21.60 -31.79 20.03
N GLN A 469 20.45 -32.42 19.74
CA GLN A 469 19.84 -33.43 20.60
C GLN A 469 20.79 -34.61 20.87
N LYS A 470 21.44 -35.14 19.83
CA LYS A 470 22.41 -36.25 19.95
C LYS A 470 23.59 -35.88 20.85
N TYR A 471 24.17 -34.69 20.67
CA TYR A 471 25.27 -34.22 21.51
C TYR A 471 24.80 -33.97 22.94
N TYR A 472 23.66 -33.31 23.13
CA TYR A 472 23.08 -33.04 24.44
C TYR A 472 22.82 -34.34 25.22
N ASN A 473 22.12 -35.32 24.62
CA ASN A 473 21.85 -36.62 25.25
C ASN A 473 23.14 -37.37 25.62
N LYS A 474 24.17 -37.29 24.76
CA LYS A 474 25.48 -37.91 25.04
C LYS A 474 26.17 -37.25 26.23
N PHE A 475 26.11 -35.93 26.35
CA PHE A 475 26.69 -35.21 27.49
C PHE A 475 25.88 -35.41 28.76
N LEU A 476 24.55 -35.36 28.67
CA LEU A 476 23.64 -35.62 29.77
C LEU A 476 23.89 -37.01 30.37
N ALA A 477 23.93 -38.06 29.55
CA ALA A 477 24.22 -39.42 30.00
C ALA A 477 25.55 -39.53 30.76
N ARG A 478 26.60 -38.81 30.31
CA ARG A 478 27.90 -38.78 30.99
C ARG A 478 27.83 -38.06 32.33
N ARG A 479 27.15 -36.90 32.39
CA ARG A 479 27.01 -36.14 33.65
C ARG A 479 26.22 -36.93 34.69
N LEU A 480 25.14 -37.54 34.24
CA LEU A 480 24.26 -38.37 35.04
C LEU A 480 24.93 -39.63 35.59
N LEU A 481 25.70 -40.37 34.77
CA LEU A 481 26.41 -41.59 35.21
C LEU A 481 27.58 -41.30 36.17
N ALA A 482 28.27 -40.17 35.98
CA ALA A 482 29.44 -39.79 36.77
C ALA A 482 29.12 -38.83 37.93
N ASP A 483 27.82 -38.55 38.17
CA ASP A 483 27.34 -37.58 39.16
C ASP A 483 28.06 -36.21 39.09
N LEU A 484 28.21 -35.70 37.86
CA LEU A 484 28.93 -34.45 37.58
C LEU A 484 27.99 -33.23 37.49
N SER A 485 26.67 -33.41 37.52
CA SER A 485 25.68 -32.31 37.41
C SER A 485 25.69 -31.40 38.65
N VAL A 486 25.50 -30.09 38.46
CA VAL A 486 25.46 -29.10 39.56
C VAL A 486 24.30 -29.38 40.52
N ASN A 487 23.08 -29.49 39.98
CA ASN A 487 21.85 -29.81 40.70
C ASN A 487 20.86 -30.47 39.73
N ASP A 488 19.84 -31.15 40.27
CA ASP A 488 18.80 -31.79 39.45
C ASP A 488 17.80 -30.75 38.89
N ASP A 489 17.58 -29.65 39.61
CA ASP A 489 16.65 -28.59 39.21
C ASP A 489 17.07 -27.85 37.93
N SER A 490 18.34 -27.46 37.78
CA SER A 490 18.80 -26.75 36.58
C SER A 490 18.83 -27.65 35.35
N GLU A 491 19.06 -28.95 35.51
CA GLU A 491 18.98 -29.89 34.40
C GLU A 491 17.53 -30.08 33.92
N ASN A 492 16.58 -30.22 34.86
CA ASN A 492 15.15 -30.20 34.55
C ASN A 492 14.72 -28.87 33.92
N GLY A 493 15.27 -27.75 34.39
CA GLY A 493 15.04 -26.41 33.83
C GLY A 493 15.45 -26.29 32.36
N MET A 494 16.61 -26.82 31.99
CA MET A 494 17.08 -26.85 30.59
C MET A 494 16.21 -27.77 29.72
N ILE A 495 15.89 -28.99 30.21
CA ILE A 495 15.04 -29.94 29.49
C ILE A 495 13.63 -29.37 29.28
N SER A 496 13.07 -28.67 30.27
CA SER A 496 11.77 -28.02 30.17
C SER A 496 11.73 -26.97 29.06
N ARG A 497 12.77 -26.13 28.94
CA ARG A 497 12.89 -25.14 27.85
C ARG A 497 13.04 -25.80 26.48
N MET A 498 13.84 -26.87 26.37
CA MET A 498 13.94 -27.66 25.13
C MET A 498 12.59 -28.29 24.75
N LYS A 499 11.83 -28.77 25.74
CA LYS A 499 10.49 -29.33 25.55
C LYS A 499 9.50 -28.27 25.08
N GLN A 500 9.58 -27.05 25.61
CA GLN A 500 8.76 -25.93 25.15
C GLN A 500 9.07 -25.55 23.70
N ALA A 501 10.35 -25.54 23.30
CA ALA A 501 10.77 -25.13 21.97
C ALA A 501 10.56 -26.19 20.87
N CYS A 502 10.63 -27.49 21.19
CA CYS A 502 10.61 -28.58 20.20
C CYS A 502 9.61 -29.71 20.49
N GLY A 503 8.87 -29.63 21.60
CA GLY A 503 7.86 -30.60 21.97
C GLY A 503 8.37 -31.79 22.79
N HIS A 504 7.43 -32.66 23.15
CA HIS A 504 7.67 -33.80 24.04
C HIS A 504 8.59 -34.86 23.43
N ASP A 505 8.36 -35.22 22.16
CA ASP A 505 9.11 -36.30 21.50
C ASP A 505 10.60 -35.98 21.39
N TYR A 506 10.93 -34.70 21.21
CA TYR A 506 12.31 -34.21 21.17
C TYR A 506 13.04 -34.35 22.52
N THR A 507 12.33 -34.37 23.65
CA THR A 507 12.96 -34.47 24.98
C THR A 507 12.79 -35.84 25.65
N HIS A 508 12.00 -36.74 25.05
CA HIS A 508 11.65 -38.05 25.61
C HIS A 508 12.87 -38.87 26.08
N VAL A 509 13.95 -38.89 25.29
CA VAL A 509 15.16 -39.64 25.64
C VAL A 509 15.85 -39.04 26.88
N ALA A 510 15.96 -37.71 26.96
CA ALA A 510 16.58 -37.03 28.10
C ALA A 510 15.74 -37.22 29.37
N VAL A 511 14.41 -37.08 29.27
CA VAL A 511 13.49 -37.30 30.39
C VAL A 511 13.56 -38.75 30.87
N LYS A 512 13.58 -39.71 29.96
CA LYS A 512 13.70 -41.14 30.31
C LYS A 512 15.03 -41.43 31.03
N MET A 513 16.15 -40.88 30.56
CA MET A 513 17.44 -41.03 31.24
C MET A 513 17.39 -40.52 32.69
N TYR A 514 16.67 -39.43 32.95
CA TYR A 514 16.44 -38.91 34.30
C TYR A 514 15.64 -39.89 35.16
N THR A 515 14.49 -40.35 34.66
CA THR A 515 13.63 -41.30 35.38
C THR A 515 14.35 -42.62 35.70
N ASP A 516 15.13 -43.13 34.75
CA ASP A 516 15.89 -44.38 34.91
C ASP A 516 16.95 -44.26 36.03
N ILE A 517 17.60 -43.11 36.16
CA ILE A 517 18.62 -42.88 37.20
C ILE A 517 18.00 -42.62 38.55
N GLU A 518 16.90 -41.89 38.61
CA GLU A 518 16.16 -41.71 39.86
C GLU A 518 15.67 -43.05 40.40
N GLY A 519 15.09 -43.90 39.54
CA GLY A 519 14.72 -45.27 39.88
C GLY A 519 15.92 -46.11 40.33
N SER A 520 17.07 -45.97 39.67
CA SER A 520 18.31 -46.64 40.07
C SER A 520 18.81 -46.19 41.45
N LYS A 521 18.75 -44.90 41.77
CA LYS A 521 19.10 -44.35 43.09
C LYS A 521 18.16 -44.90 44.18
N GLN A 522 16.85 -44.97 43.91
CA GLN A 522 15.87 -45.55 44.83
C GLN A 522 16.12 -47.05 45.07
N LEU A 523 16.33 -47.84 44.02
CA LEU A 523 16.65 -49.26 44.12
C LEU A 523 17.96 -49.51 44.88
N THR A 524 18.99 -48.69 44.62
CA THR A 524 20.29 -48.78 45.31
C THR A 524 20.16 -48.43 46.79
N SER A 525 19.32 -47.46 47.14
CA SER A 525 19.05 -47.08 48.53
C SER A 525 18.30 -48.19 49.26
N ALA A 526 17.24 -48.74 48.65
CA ALA A 526 16.49 -49.88 49.18
C ALA A 526 17.37 -51.14 49.35
N PHE A 527 18.36 -51.34 48.47
CA PHE A 527 19.33 -52.43 48.60
C PHE A 527 20.29 -52.21 49.78
N LYS A 528 20.77 -50.97 49.99
CA LYS A 528 21.65 -50.63 51.12
C LYS A 528 20.95 -50.70 52.48
N GLU A 529 19.65 -50.40 52.53
CA GLU A 529 18.84 -50.45 53.75
C GLU A 529 18.47 -51.88 54.18
N LYS A 530 18.51 -52.85 53.27
CA LYS A 530 18.34 -54.27 53.64
C LYS A 530 19.54 -54.73 54.47
N PRO A 531 19.34 -55.18 55.73
CA PRO A 531 20.44 -55.69 56.55
C PRO A 531 21.09 -56.90 55.88
N ARG A 532 22.43 -56.94 55.86
CA ARG A 532 23.15 -58.15 55.48
C ARG A 532 22.79 -59.25 56.46
N ASP A 533 22.19 -60.31 55.94
CA ASP A 533 21.85 -61.50 56.71
C ASP A 533 23.12 -62.12 57.32
N PRO A 534 23.23 -62.33 58.64
CA PRO A 534 24.44 -62.85 59.29
C PRO A 534 24.81 -64.31 58.93
N SER A 535 24.04 -64.97 58.06
CA SER A 535 24.14 -66.41 57.80
C SER A 535 25.14 -66.82 56.70
N THR A 536 25.87 -65.88 56.08
CA THR A 536 26.82 -66.19 54.98
C THR A 536 28.30 -65.92 55.26
N SER A 537 28.71 -65.76 56.52
CA SER A 537 30.13 -65.81 56.91
C SER A 537 30.57 -67.21 57.35
N THR A 538 31.17 -67.96 56.42
CA THR A 538 32.16 -69.04 56.64
C THR A 538 31.85 -70.12 57.70
N SER A 539 31.28 -71.25 57.27
CA SER A 539 31.57 -72.55 57.88
C SER A 539 32.78 -73.17 57.18
N LYS A 540 33.96 -73.08 57.81
CA LYS A 540 35.08 -73.98 57.51
C LYS A 540 34.66 -75.39 57.94
N SER A 541 34.24 -76.21 56.98
CA SER A 541 34.10 -77.66 57.16
C SER A 541 35.40 -78.33 56.72
N SER A 542 36.22 -78.70 57.71
CA SER A 542 37.32 -79.63 57.55
C SER A 542 36.77 -81.05 57.37
N ALA A 543 36.96 -81.64 56.19
CA ALA A 543 36.79 -83.08 55.97
C ALA A 543 38.08 -83.67 55.38
N PRO A 544 38.55 -84.82 55.89
CA PRO A 544 39.87 -85.36 55.56
C PRO A 544 39.87 -86.09 54.21
N PHE A 545 40.89 -85.83 53.40
CA PHE A 545 41.22 -86.61 52.22
C PHE A 545 41.79 -87.97 52.67
N ARG A 546 41.08 -89.06 52.38
CA ARG A 546 41.59 -90.44 52.50
C ARG A 546 42.23 -90.79 51.16
N GLY A 547 43.54 -91.05 51.17
CA GLY A 547 44.28 -91.49 49.99
C GLY A 547 44.02 -92.95 49.64
N GLN A 548 44.03 -93.21 48.33
CA GLN A 548 44.71 -94.33 47.68
C GLN A 548 45.27 -93.82 46.35
#